data_AF-A0A7G6TZR2-F1
#
_entry.id   AF-A0A7G6TZR2-F1
#
_cell.length_a   1.000
_cell.length_b   1.000
_cell.length_c   1.000
_cell.angle_alpha   90.00
_cell.angle_beta   90.00
_cell.angle_gamma   90.00
#
_symmetry.space_group_name_H-M   'P 1'
#
loop_
_entity.id
_entity.type
_entity.pdbx_description
1 polymer ?
#
loop_
_entity_poly.entity_id
_entity_poly.type
_entity_poly.pdbx_seq_one_letter_code
_entity_poly.pdbx_strand_id
1 'polypeptide(L)'
;MMKFACAFLTVAAMFSAAPAQAVVLDLSTMSCKQFVESGPDEIKMVLTWMDGWYKGDSDDAIIDTEVFVENAKKFGTYCAAHPTISIVTAAEKVLGD
;
A
#
# COMPACT_ATOMS: atom_id res chain seq x y z
N MET A 1 43.72 -47.02 -3.35
CA MET A 1 43.80 -45.63 -2.87
C MET A 1 42.69 -44.82 -3.51
N MET A 2 41.94 -44.07 -2.69
CA MET A 2 41.08 -42.93 -3.02
C MET A 2 39.94 -43.19 -4.04
N LYS A 3 38.78 -43.68 -3.57
CA LYS A 3 37.59 -42.90 -3.15
C LYS A 3 36.54 -42.82 -4.27
N PHE A 4 35.59 -43.75 -4.21
CA PHE A 4 34.21 -43.52 -4.64
C PHE A 4 33.67 -42.30 -3.88
N ALA A 5 33.78 -41.12 -4.44
CA ALA A 5 33.23 -39.91 -3.84
C ALA A 5 32.91 -38.92 -4.95
N CYS A 6 31.65 -38.92 -5.40
CA CYS A 6 30.91 -37.72 -5.84
C CYS A 6 29.59 -38.11 -6.49
N ALA A 7 28.75 -38.83 -5.76
CA ALA A 7 27.36 -39.05 -6.17
C ALA A 7 26.45 -38.88 -4.95
N PHE A 8 26.49 -37.72 -4.30
CA PHE A 8 25.50 -37.37 -3.29
C PHE A 8 25.17 -35.88 -3.32
N LEU A 9 23.88 -35.61 -3.55
CA LEU A 9 23.07 -34.48 -3.07
C LEU A 9 23.20 -33.13 -3.78
N THR A 10 22.57 -33.01 -4.95
CA THR A 10 21.90 -31.76 -5.33
C THR A 10 20.48 -31.77 -4.75
N VAL A 11 20.33 -31.43 -3.46
CA VAL A 11 19.05 -31.04 -2.87
C VAL A 11 19.20 -29.60 -2.41
N ALA A 12 18.94 -28.65 -3.31
CA ALA A 12 18.76 -27.24 -2.99
C ALA A 12 18.20 -26.57 -4.27
N ALA A 13 17.10 -25.84 -4.29
CA ALA A 13 16.12 -25.53 -3.27
C ALA A 13 14.80 -25.32 -4.03
N MET A 14 13.78 -26.12 -3.75
CA MET A 14 12.42 -25.74 -4.08
C MET A 14 12.02 -24.64 -3.10
N PHE A 15 12.47 -23.41 -3.36
CA PHE A 15 11.80 -22.24 -2.79
C PHE A 15 10.39 -22.30 -3.34
N SER A 16 9.45 -22.72 -2.48
CA SER A 16 8.02 -22.56 -2.71
C SER A 16 7.80 -21.08 -3.02
N ALA A 17 7.64 -20.74 -4.29
CA ALA A 17 7.06 -19.47 -4.66
C ALA A 17 5.63 -19.54 -4.12
N ALA A 18 5.42 -18.98 -2.93
CA ALA A 18 4.07 -18.79 -2.41
C ALA A 18 3.28 -18.09 -3.53
N PRO A 19 2.08 -18.58 -3.87
CA PRO A 19 1.31 -17.97 -4.94
C PRO A 19 1.15 -16.50 -4.62
N ALA A 20 1.58 -15.63 -5.53
CA ALA A 20 1.27 -14.21 -5.46
C ALA A 20 -0.24 -14.08 -5.61
N GLN A 21 -0.95 -14.03 -4.49
CA GLN A 21 -2.38 -13.76 -4.45
C GLN A 21 -2.56 -12.33 -4.95
N ALA A 22 -3.31 -12.14 -6.03
CA ALA A 22 -3.68 -10.80 -6.48
C ALA A 22 -4.57 -10.17 -5.40
N VAL A 23 -4.04 -9.18 -4.68
CA VAL A 23 -4.78 -8.45 -3.65
C VAL A 23 -5.62 -7.38 -4.33
N VAL A 24 -6.94 -7.42 -4.13
CA VAL A 24 -7.86 -6.35 -4.52
C VAL A 24 -8.05 -5.45 -3.31
N LEU A 25 -7.72 -4.16 -3.46
CA LEU A 25 -7.95 -3.15 -2.43
C LEU A 25 -9.31 -2.48 -2.69
N ASP A 26 -10.30 -2.84 -1.88
CA ASP A 26 -11.58 -2.13 -1.87
C ASP A 26 -11.49 -0.90 -0.95
N LEU A 27 -11.14 0.23 -1.57
CA LEU A 27 -10.97 1.49 -0.85
C LEU A 27 -12.30 2.07 -0.34
N SER A 28 -13.44 1.62 -0.86
CA SER A 28 -14.76 2.06 -0.39
C SER A 28 -15.10 1.52 1.00
N THR A 29 -14.49 0.39 1.39
CA THR A 29 -14.73 -0.28 2.68
C THR A 29 -13.51 -0.32 3.60
N MET A 30 -12.32 0.05 3.10
CA MET A 30 -11.10 0.11 3.89
C MET A 30 -11.23 1.10 5.07
N SER A 31 -10.97 0.61 6.28
CA SER A 31 -10.88 1.44 7.49
C SER A 31 -9.51 2.11 7.61
N CYS A 32 -9.46 3.22 8.35
CA CYS A 32 -8.21 3.87 8.71
C CYS A 32 -7.26 2.93 9.46
N LYS A 33 -7.76 2.00 10.31
CA LYS A 33 -6.93 0.98 10.96
C LYS A 33 -6.24 0.08 9.94
N GLN A 34 -6.98 -0.45 8.96
CA GLN A 34 -6.42 -1.30 7.91
C GLN A 34 -5.36 -0.55 7.11
N PHE A 35 -5.62 0.71 6.77
CA PHE A 35 -4.65 1.55 6.07
C PHE A 35 -3.35 1.77 6.87
N VAL A 36 -3.43 2.20 8.13
CA VAL A 36 -2.21 2.51 8.92
C VAL A 36 -1.41 1.26 9.30
N GLU A 37 -2.07 0.10 9.41
CA GLU A 37 -1.42 -1.18 9.68
C GLU A 37 -0.96 -1.89 8.40
N SER A 38 -1.24 -1.32 7.21
CA SER A 38 -0.86 -1.91 5.93
C SER A 38 0.64 -1.77 5.64
N GLY A 39 1.10 -2.50 4.62
CA GLY A 39 2.50 -2.43 4.19
C GLY A 39 2.86 -1.11 3.52
N PRO A 40 4.15 -0.73 3.48
CA PRO A 40 4.59 0.56 2.94
C PRO A 40 4.20 0.76 1.46
N ASP A 41 4.10 -0.31 0.68
CA ASP A 41 3.68 -0.21 -0.72
C ASP A 41 2.17 -0.03 -0.86
N GLU A 42 1.37 -0.69 -0.01
CA GLU A 42 -0.07 -0.48 0.06
C GLU A 42 -0.40 0.94 0.50
N ILE A 43 0.30 1.46 1.52
CA ILE A 43 0.18 2.86 1.93
C ILE A 43 0.42 3.81 0.75
N LYS A 44 1.51 3.63 0.00
CA LYS A 44 1.82 4.48 -1.17
C LYS A 44 0.75 4.38 -2.26
N MET A 45 0.26 3.17 -2.54
CA MET A 45 -0.79 2.95 -3.54
C MET A 45 -2.08 3.66 -3.13
N VAL A 46 -2.53 3.49 -1.89
CA VAL A 46 -3.73 4.16 -1.37
C VAL A 46 -3.58 5.68 -1.40
N LEU A 47 -2.46 6.22 -0.93
CA LEU A 47 -2.21 7.67 -0.94
C LEU A 47 -2.20 8.26 -2.36
N THR A 48 -1.55 7.58 -3.30
CA THR A 48 -1.50 8.02 -4.71
C THR A 48 -2.89 7.96 -5.34
N TRP A 49 -3.68 6.93 -5.03
CA TRP A 49 -5.06 6.84 -5.49
C TRP A 49 -5.92 7.96 -4.90
N MET A 50 -5.77 8.27 -3.61
CA MET A 50 -6.48 9.39 -2.97
C MET A 50 -6.13 10.73 -3.64
N ASP A 51 -4.84 11.00 -3.92
CA ASP A 51 -4.43 12.23 -4.61
C ASP A 51 -5.13 12.39 -5.98
N GLY A 52 -5.17 11.31 -6.76
CA GLY A 52 -5.90 11.31 -8.04
C GLY A 52 -7.41 11.43 -7.87
N TRP A 53 -8.00 10.72 -6.91
CA TRP A 53 -9.44 10.71 -6.66
C TRP A 53 -9.98 12.11 -6.34
N TYR A 54 -9.28 12.87 -5.48
CA TYR A 54 -9.70 14.22 -5.10
C TYR A 54 -9.45 15.28 -6.17
N LYS A 55 -8.59 15.01 -7.16
CA LYS A 55 -8.45 15.87 -8.35
C LYS A 55 -9.62 15.73 -9.32
N GLY A 56 -10.42 14.66 -9.20
CA GLY A 56 -11.63 14.45 -9.99
C GLY A 56 -11.37 14.51 -11.50
N ASP A 57 -12.17 15.32 -12.20
CA ASP A 57 -12.10 15.49 -13.66
C ASP A 57 -11.03 16.51 -14.11
N SER A 58 -10.06 16.86 -13.26
CA SER A 58 -8.95 17.74 -13.67
C SER A 58 -8.08 17.05 -14.73
N ASP A 59 -7.80 17.75 -15.84
CA ASP A 59 -6.87 17.31 -16.88
C ASP A 59 -5.38 17.49 -16.47
N ASP A 60 -5.12 17.93 -15.23
CA ASP A 60 -3.77 18.13 -14.71
C ASP A 60 -3.06 16.79 -14.45
N ALA A 61 -2.19 16.40 -15.39
CA ALA A 61 -1.32 15.24 -15.26
C ALA A 61 -0.09 15.51 -14.35
N ILE A 62 -0.32 16.12 -13.18
CA ILE A 62 0.74 16.57 -12.27
C ILE A 62 0.50 15.99 -10.87
N ILE A 63 1.55 15.40 -10.31
CA ILE A 63 1.66 15.17 -8.86
C ILE A 63 2.58 16.26 -8.31
N ASP A 64 2.00 17.24 -7.63
CA ASP A 64 2.78 18.16 -6.81
C ASP A 64 3.25 17.40 -5.56
N THR A 65 4.53 17.07 -5.53
CA THR A 65 5.09 16.22 -4.47
C THR A 65 5.11 16.89 -3.11
N GLU A 66 5.14 18.23 -3.05
CA GLU A 66 5.12 18.95 -1.77
C GLU A 66 3.71 18.89 -1.16
N VAL A 67 2.69 19.22 -1.97
CA VAL A 67 1.28 19.12 -1.58
C VAL A 67 0.91 17.68 -1.24
N PHE A 68 1.35 16.72 -2.07
CA PHE A 68 1.11 15.30 -1.84
C PHE A 68 1.65 14.83 -0.48
N VAL A 69 2.91 15.16 -0.17
CA VAL A 69 3.52 14.76 1.11
C VAL A 69 2.85 15.44 2.30
N GLU A 70 2.46 16.71 2.17
CA GLU A 70 1.73 17.41 3.23
C GLU A 70 0.37 16.76 3.50
N ASN A 71 -0.40 16.51 2.44
CA ASN A 71 -1.71 15.88 2.50
C ASN A 71 -1.64 14.45 3.03
N ALA A 72 -0.65 13.67 2.59
CA ALA A 72 -0.41 12.32 3.10
C ALA A 72 -0.14 12.31 4.61
N LYS A 73 0.64 13.28 5.13
CA LYS A 73 0.89 13.41 6.57
C LYS A 73 -0.39 13.76 7.34
N LYS A 74 -1.18 14.72 6.86
CA LYS A 74 -2.47 15.10 7.48
C LYS A 74 -3.42 13.91 7.52
N PHE A 75 -3.61 13.26 6.38
CA PHE A 75 -4.47 12.10 6.21
C PHE A 75 -4.03 10.93 7.10
N GLY A 76 -2.75 10.55 7.06
CA GLY A 76 -2.21 9.47 7.89
C GLY A 76 -2.32 9.75 9.39
N THR A 77 -2.07 10.99 9.81
CA THR A 77 -2.23 11.40 11.21
C THR A 77 -3.68 11.29 11.66
N TYR A 78 -4.62 11.75 10.83
CA TYR A 78 -6.05 11.65 11.12
C TYR A 78 -6.51 10.18 11.21
N CYS A 79 -6.10 9.34 10.25
CA CYS A 79 -6.42 7.92 10.29
C CYS A 79 -5.86 7.21 11.53
N ALA A 80 -4.63 7.53 11.95
CA ALA A 80 -4.06 6.97 13.17
C ALA A 80 -4.85 7.32 14.43
N ALA A 81 -5.44 8.53 14.48
CA ALA A 81 -6.29 8.97 15.59
C ALA A 81 -7.73 8.40 15.55
N HIS A 82 -8.19 7.98 14.37
CA HIS A 82 -9.57 7.54 14.13
C HIS A 82 -9.62 6.16 13.46
N PRO A 83 -9.20 5.07 14.12
CA PRO A 83 -9.01 3.77 13.46
C PRO A 83 -10.28 3.15 12.88
N THR A 84 -11.47 3.50 13.39
CA THR A 84 -12.74 2.86 13.01
C THR A 84 -13.45 3.50 11.83
N ILE A 85 -13.01 4.69 11.37
CA ILE A 85 -13.65 5.37 10.23
C ILE A 85 -13.11 4.82 8.91
N SER A 86 -13.86 4.98 7.82
CA SER A 86 -13.38 4.63 6.48
C SER A 86 -12.34 5.64 5.99
N ILE A 87 -11.44 5.19 5.11
CA ILE A 87 -10.45 6.08 4.48
C ILE A 87 -11.11 7.16 3.62
N VAL A 88 -12.29 6.89 3.04
CA VAL A 88 -13.05 7.87 2.24
C VAL A 88 -13.52 9.01 3.13
N THR A 89 -14.19 8.70 4.25
CA THR A 89 -14.65 9.73 5.20
C THR A 89 -13.48 10.49 5.83
N ALA A 90 -12.37 9.82 6.10
CA ALA A 90 -11.16 10.47 6.56
C ALA A 90 -10.63 11.48 5.54
N ALA A 91 -10.57 11.08 4.27
CA ALA A 91 -10.09 11.93 3.20
C ALA A 91 -11.04 13.10 2.93
N GLU A 92 -12.35 12.93 2.98
CA GLU A 92 -13.32 14.03 2.86
C GLU A 92 -13.10 15.07 3.97
N LYS A 93 -12.76 14.61 5.18
CA LYS A 93 -12.56 15.48 6.33
C LYS A 93 -11.28 16.31 6.28
N VAL A 94 -10.23 15.79 5.64
CA VAL A 94 -8.88 16.38 5.69
C VAL A 94 -8.33 16.86 4.34
N LEU A 95 -8.85 16.33 3.24
CA LEU A 95 -8.42 16.61 1.86
C LEU A 95 -9.54 17.22 1.02
N GLY A 96 -10.80 17.04 1.40
CA GLY A 96 -11.91 17.74 0.78
C GLY A 96 -11.84 19.24 1.07
N ASP A 97 -12.14 20.05 0.05
CA ASP A 97 -12.31 21.50 0.17
C ASP A 97 -13.56 21.88 0.99
#